data_AF-A0AAJ5F2T1-F1
#
_entry.id   AF-A0AAJ5F2T1-F1
#
_cell.length_a   1.000
_cell.length_b   1.000
_cell.length_c   1.000
_cell.angle_alpha   90.00
_cell.angle_beta   90.00
_cell.angle_gamma   90.00
#
_symmetry.space_group_name_H-M   'P 1'
#
loop_
_entity.id
_entity.type
_entity.pdbx_description
1 polymer ?
#
loop_
_entity_poly.entity_id
_entity_poly.type
_entity_poly.pdbx_seq_one_letter_code
_entity_poly.pdbx_strand_id
1 'polypeptide(L)' 'MDEPETNWWEPEARIEVRMVEGAHVIFGNAAGFRTLSNMLLSLAESTVPGKHLHLEDFSGLEEGSDELILSRLDD' A
#
# COMPACT_ATOMS: atom_id res chain seq x y z
N MET A 1 -4.49 20.03 17.79
CA MET A 1 -5.05 19.86 16.43
C MET A 1 -4.62 18.48 16.07
N ASP A 2 -5.50 17.50 16.27
CA ASP A 2 -5.19 16.13 15.86
C ASP A 2 -5.04 16.16 14.35
N GLU A 3 -3.85 15.81 13.85
CA GLU A 3 -3.68 15.57 12.42
C GLU A 3 -4.72 14.53 12.01
N PRO A 4 -5.45 14.72 10.90
CA PRO A 4 -6.40 13.70 10.48
C PRO A 4 -5.62 12.40 10.29
N GLU A 5 -5.94 11.38 11.11
CA GLU A 5 -5.42 10.04 10.91
C GLU A 5 -5.71 9.69 9.45
N THR A 6 -4.65 9.58 8.66
CA THR A 6 -4.80 9.29 7.24
C THR A 6 -5.10 7.81 7.13
N ASN A 7 -6.38 7.46 7.28
CA ASN A 7 -6.84 6.10 7.08
C ASN A 7 -6.90 5.83 5.57
N TRP A 8 -5.77 5.42 4.99
CA TRP A 8 -5.69 5.07 3.57
C TRP A 8 -6.59 3.92 3.16
N TRP A 9 -6.96 3.07 4.13
CA TRP A 9 -7.68 1.84 3.87
C TRP A 9 -9.15 2.12 3.61
N GLU A 10 -9.56 1.89 2.37
CA GLU A 10 -10.97 1.81 2.06
C GLU A 10 -11.61 0.58 2.74
N PRO A 11 -12.89 0.68 3.15
CA PRO A 11 -13.63 -0.46 3.66
C PRO A 11 -13.57 -1.64 2.69
N GLU A 12 -13.35 -2.83 3.25
CA GLU A 12 -13.27 -4.10 2.50
C GLU A 12 -12.13 -4.16 1.48
N ALA A 13 -11.13 -3.27 1.56
CA ALA A 13 -9.92 -3.37 0.76
C ALA A 13 -9.23 -4.72 0.96
N ARG A 14 -8.91 -5.39 -0.15
CA ARG A 14 -8.15 -6.64 -0.19
C ARG A 14 -7.02 -6.49 -1.19
N ILE A 15 -5.80 -6.79 -0.76
CA ILE A 15 -4.59 -6.70 -1.56
C ILE A 15 -3.75 -7.93 -1.26
N GLU A 16 -3.36 -8.66 -2.30
CA GLU A 16 -2.45 -9.80 -2.21
C GLU A 16 -1.25 -9.54 -3.12
N VAL A 17 -0.06 -9.91 -2.67
CA VAL A 17 1.17 -9.79 -3.46
C VAL A 17 1.83 -11.16 -3.49
N ARG A 18 2.13 -11.66 -4.69
CA ARG A 18 2.82 -12.94 -4.84
C ARG A 18 3.60 -13.02 -6.14
N MET A 19 4.62 -13.87 -6.16
CA MET A 19 5.32 -14.26 -7.37
C MET A 19 4.47 -15.18 -8.27
N VAL A 20 4.20 -14.76 -9.51
CA VAL A 20 3.53 -15.56 -10.55
C VAL A 20 4.38 -15.55 -11.82
N GLU A 21 4.80 -16.73 -12.27
CA GLU A 21 5.59 -16.90 -13.51
C GLU A 21 6.86 -16.01 -13.57
N GLY A 22 7.48 -15.72 -12.43
CA GLY A 22 8.70 -14.91 -12.34
C GLY A 22 8.45 -13.40 -12.25
N ALA A 23 7.21 -12.96 -12.12
CA ALA A 23 6.85 -11.56 -11.83
C ALA A 23 6.14 -11.43 -10.48
N HIS A 24 6.44 -10.38 -9.73
CA HIS A 24 5.59 -9.98 -8.60
C HIS A 24 4.28 -9.40 -9.14
N VAL A 25 3.16 -10.00 -8.75
CA VAL A 25 1.82 -9.56 -9.15
C VAL A 25 1.08 -9.06 -7.93
N ILE A 26 0.51 -7.87 -8.06
CA ILE A 26 -0.40 -7.28 -7.07
C ILE A 26 -1.82 -7.61 -7.50
N PHE A 27 -2.51 -8.44 -6.71
CA PHE A 27 -3.93 -8.72 -6.82
C PHE A 27 -4.67 -7.80 -5.86
N GLY A 28 -5.87 -7.37 -6.25
CA GLY A 28 -6.70 -6.59 -5.36
C GLY A 28 -8.12 -6.46 -5.88
N ASN A 29 -9.05 -6.16 -4.96
CA ASN A 29 -10.37 -5.70 -5.35
C ASN A 29 -10.34 -4.18 -5.62
N ALA A 30 -11.47 -3.63 -6.05
CA ALA A 30 -11.56 -2.20 -6.38
C ALA A 30 -11.21 -1.29 -5.17
N ALA A 31 -11.59 -1.68 -3.95
CA ALA A 31 -11.24 -0.95 -2.74
C ALA A 31 -9.73 -1.01 -2.45
N GLY A 32 -9.10 -2.18 -2.59
CA GLY A 32 -7.66 -2.37 -2.43
C GLY A 32 -6.85 -1.52 -3.41
N PHE A 33 -7.27 -1.44 -4.68
CA PHE A 33 -6.57 -0.58 -5.65
C PHE A 33 -6.74 0.91 -5.35
N ARG A 34 -7.88 1.35 -4.80
CA ARG A 34 -8.04 2.74 -4.35
C ARG A 34 -7.18 3.04 -3.12
N THR A 35 -7.10 2.12 -2.16
CA THR A 35 -6.17 2.22 -1.03
C THR A 35 -4.72 2.41 -1.50
N LEU A 36 -4.23 1.55 -2.41
CA LEU A 36 -2.88 1.68 -2.98
C LEU A 36 -2.69 3.01 -3.72
N SER A 37 -3.70 3.45 -4.47
CA SER A 37 -3.65 4.73 -5.18
C SER A 37 -3.51 5.91 -4.21
N ASN A 38 -4.22 5.90 -3.09
CA ASN A 38 -4.12 6.94 -2.06
C ASN A 38 -2.75 6.95 -1.37
N MET A 39 -2.16 5.79 -1.12
CA MET A 39 -0.81 5.66 -0.57
C MET A 39 0.25 6.22 -1.53
N LEU A 40 0.16 5.85 -2.81
CA LEU A 40 1.04 6.38 -3.86
C LEU A 40 0.89 7.89 -4.02
N LEU A 41 -0.33 8.40 -3.98
CA LEU A 41 -0.60 9.84 -4.01
C LEU A 41 0.03 10.55 -2.80
N SER A 42 -0.10 9.96 -1.62
CA SER A 42 0.47 10.53 -0.39
C SER A 42 2.00 10.60 -0.43
N LEU A 43 2.65 9.56 -1.00
CA LEU A 43 4.09 9.56 -1.25
C LEU A 43 4.49 10.63 -2.28
N ALA A 44 3.69 10.83 -3.33
CA ALA A 44 3.94 11.87 -4.33
C ALA A 44 3.82 13.28 -3.75
N GLU A 45 2.83 13.52 -2.90
CA GLU A 45 2.55 14.82 -2.28
C GLU A 45 3.41 15.10 -1.03
N SER A 46 4.21 14.13 -0.57
CA SER A 46 4.99 14.22 0.68
C SER A 46 4.13 14.47 1.92
N THR A 47 2.88 14.01 1.91
CA THR A 47 1.94 14.21 3.01
C THR A 47 2.17 13.24 4.17
N VAL A 48 3.12 12.31 4.02
CA VAL A 48 3.52 11.33 5.04
C VAL A 48 4.91 11.61 5.60
N PRO A 49 5.14 11.41 6.91
CA PRO A 49 6.48 11.38 7.48
C PRO A 49 7.24 10.15 6.97
N GLY A 50 8.03 10.32 5.90
CA GLY A 50 8.84 9.26 5.32
C GLY A 50 8.82 9.26 3.81
N LYS A 51 9.66 8.41 3.22
CA LYS A 51 9.71 8.20 1.75
C LYS A 51 9.33 6.80 1.33
N HIS A 52 9.04 5.92 2.30
CA HIS A 52 8.63 4.56 2.04
C HIS A 52 7.47 4.15 2.94
N LEU A 53 6.64 3.25 2.44
CA LEU A 53 5.56 2.57 3.15
C LEU A 53 5.80 1.06 3.00
N HIS A 54 5.77 0.35 4.13
CA HIS A 54 5.84 -1.11 4.17
C HIS A 54 4.44 -1.66 4.37
N LEU A 55 4.07 -2.63 3.53
CA LEU A 55 2.85 -3.41 3.68
C LEU A 55 3.26 -4.87 3.86
N GLU A 56 2.89 -5.44 5.00
CA GLU A 56 3.17 -6.82 5.38
C GLU A 56 1.86 -7.60 5.56
N ASP A 57 1.95 -8.92 5.73
CA ASP A 57 0.81 -9.71 6.15
C ASP A 57 0.24 -9.19 7.50
N PHE A 58 -1.08 -9.24 7.66
CA PHE A 58 -1.82 -8.73 8.83
C PHE A 58 -1.77 -7.22 9.11
N SER A 59 -0.90 -6.43 8.45
CA SER A 59 -0.87 -4.96 8.54
C SER A 59 -1.54 -4.26 7.35
N GLY A 60 -2.01 -5.04 6.37
CA GLY A 60 -2.72 -4.53 5.19
C GLY A 60 -2.87 -5.54 4.05
N LEU A 61 -1.93 -6.48 3.91
CA LEU A 61 -2.02 -7.50 2.87
C LEU A 61 -2.79 -8.73 3.37
N GLU A 62 -3.40 -9.45 2.43
CA GLU A 62 -4.01 -10.75 2.69
C GLU A 62 -2.94 -11.75 3.20
N GLU A 63 -3.36 -12.67 4.08
CA GLU A 63 -2.48 -13.66 4.69
C GLU A 63 -1.67 -14.45 3.64
N GLY A 64 -0.37 -14.59 3.87
CA GLY A 64 0.54 -15.28 2.96
C GLY A 64 1.03 -14.46 1.76
N SER A 65 0.72 -13.15 1.72
CA SER A 65 1.30 -12.23 0.74
C SER A 65 2.80 -12.02 0.98
N ASP A 66 3.55 -11.85 -0.10
CA ASP A 66 4.90 -11.28 -0.07
C ASP A 66 4.84 -9.82 0.43
N GLU A 67 5.90 -9.34 1.09
CA GLU A 67 6.03 -7.93 1.49
C GLU A 67 6.00 -7.00 0.27
N LEU A 68 5.28 -5.87 0.40
CA LEU A 68 5.27 -4.79 -0.58
C LEU A 68 5.82 -3.50 0.02
N ILE A 69 6.88 -2.98 -0.59
CA ILE A 69 7.50 -1.71 -0.21
C ILE A 69 7.21 -0.68 -1.30
N LEU A 70 6.48 0.37 -0.95
CA LEU A 70 6.28 1.53 -1.82
C LEU A 70 7.28 2.60 -1.41
N SER A 71 8.24 2.92 -2.27
CA SER A 71 9.28 3.91 -1.96
C SER A 71 9.37 4.98 -3.05
N ARG A 72 9.44 6.24 -2.63
CA ARG A 72 9.77 7.37 -3.49
C ARG A 72 11.30 7.43 -3.64
N LEU A 73 11.77 7.56 -4.87
CA LEU A 73 13.19 7.74 -5.15
C LEU A 73 13.73 9.01 -4.46
N ASP A 74 14.94 8.91 -3.96
CA ASP A 74 15.74 10.05 -3.53
C ASP A 74 16.40 10.64 -4.78
N ASP A 75 15.95 11.81 -5.23
CA ASP A 75 16.71 12.64 -6.17
C ASP A 75 17.90 13.33 -5.46
#